data_AF-A0A955DSM1-F1
#
_entry.id   AF-A0A955DSM1-F1
#
_cell.length_a   1.000
_cell.length_b   1.000
_cell.length_c   1.000
_cell.angle_alpha   90.00
_cell.angle_beta   90.00
_cell.angle_gamma   90.00
#
_symmetry.space_group_name_H-M   'P 1'
#
loop_
_entity.id
_entity.type
_entity.pdbx_description
1 polymer ?
#
loop_
_entity_poly.entity_id
_entity_poly.type
_entity_poly.pdbx_seq_one_letter_code
_entity_poly.pdbx_strand_id
1 'polypeptide(L)'
;MHVHHLPIRRVTPDDGHYFFGYYDKCPWSPDESMLLAHRVSFCNRFPTAADRAEVGIITDWEDVPRFTPLATTGAWNWQQGAHLQWLGDRILFNDRDGNDLVSRVIEVTGDPVRTMANPVYAVREDEALTLSFGRLTRCRPEYGIPGIDDPRPADAAPDDDGVFAMDLDSGARRLIVSIRACRDLHPSPFGERATHYVNHLMWNPSGTRFCFLHRFDRADGILQSRLFTANADGSDLRLLMEGMVSHYDWRDDRTILAWGGERKLLGGGSRGVKGSIMTLARRTLKPIYYALGKPRFLMNRIVGDSYLLIEDASGGSRTPFAKGELTCDGHCTWHGDLVVTDGYPDMKQKQPLFLWDASRNEGTEIGRYHTPPALDGEVRVDLHPRFSRSGRMICIDSAMNGGRAMYVLKTGGGLDG
;
A
#
# COMPACT_ATOMS: atom_id res chain seq x y z
N MET A 1 -21.62 -13.37 -2.82
CA MET A 1 -21.10 -12.67 -1.63
C MET A 1 -22.21 -12.47 -0.62
N HIS A 2 -22.01 -12.97 0.60
CA HIS A 2 -22.91 -12.75 1.73
C HIS A 2 -22.70 -11.35 2.32
N VAL A 3 -23.68 -10.84 3.08
CA VAL A 3 -23.55 -9.59 3.84
C VAL A 3 -23.79 -9.90 5.30
N HIS A 4 -22.78 -9.70 6.13
CA HIS A 4 -22.86 -9.91 7.57
C HIS A 4 -21.93 -8.92 8.27
N HIS A 5 -22.48 -7.77 8.66
CA HIS A 5 -21.66 -6.73 9.28
C HIS A 5 -21.23 -7.12 10.69
N LEU A 6 -19.92 -7.11 10.93
CA LEU A 6 -19.36 -7.38 12.24
C LEU A 6 -19.44 -6.12 13.12
N PRO A 7 -19.55 -6.29 14.45
CA PRO A 7 -19.36 -5.19 15.38
C PRO A 7 -17.99 -4.54 15.19
N ILE A 8 -17.97 -3.22 15.14
CA ILE A 8 -16.75 -2.41 15.00
C ILE A 8 -16.57 -1.52 16.22
N ARG A 9 -15.34 -1.38 16.68
CA ARG A 9 -14.98 -0.59 17.84
C ARG A 9 -13.91 0.44 17.48
N ARG A 10 -14.13 1.70 17.88
CA ARG A 10 -13.06 2.71 17.82
C ARG A 10 -12.00 2.37 18.86
N VAL A 11 -10.75 2.29 18.44
CA VAL A 11 -9.61 1.97 19.32
C VAL A 11 -8.75 3.19 19.62
N THR A 12 -9.10 4.36 19.10
CA THR A 12 -8.40 5.62 19.39
C THR A 12 -9.22 6.55 20.27
N PRO A 13 -8.57 7.43 21.05
CA PRO A 13 -9.25 8.53 21.73
C PRO A 13 -9.94 9.51 20.74
N ASP A 14 -10.76 10.41 21.28
CA ASP A 14 -11.51 11.44 20.54
C ASP A 14 -10.97 12.87 20.75
N ASP A 15 -9.66 13.01 20.79
CA ASP A 15 -8.92 14.26 21.01
C ASP A 15 -8.01 14.65 19.83
N GLY A 16 -8.09 13.95 18.71
CA GLY A 16 -7.25 14.17 17.54
C GLY A 16 -7.59 13.26 16.36
N HIS A 17 -6.76 13.32 15.32
CA HIS A 17 -6.88 12.45 14.17
C HIS A 17 -5.83 11.35 14.24
N TYR A 18 -6.29 10.11 14.17
CA TYR A 18 -5.47 8.93 14.34
C TYR A 18 -5.53 8.03 13.11
N PHE A 19 -4.40 7.45 12.77
CA PHE A 19 -4.29 6.45 11.71
C PHE A 19 -3.02 5.63 11.89
N PHE A 20 -2.99 4.42 11.35
CA PHE A 20 -1.79 3.60 11.42
C PHE A 20 -0.84 3.88 10.26
N GLY A 21 -1.35 3.84 9.02
CA GLY A 21 -0.54 3.94 7.80
C GLY A 21 -0.97 2.91 6.78
N TYR A 22 -0.01 2.28 6.10
CA TYR A 22 -0.29 1.37 4.99
C TYR A 22 -0.83 0.00 5.44
N TYR A 23 -1.40 -0.77 4.51
CA TYR A 23 -2.07 -2.05 4.81
C TYR A 23 -1.09 -3.22 5.02
N ASP A 24 0.14 -3.11 4.55
CA ASP A 24 1.14 -4.20 4.57
C ASP A 24 1.87 -4.37 5.91
N LYS A 25 1.47 -3.64 6.94
CA LYS A 25 2.11 -3.63 8.26
C LYS A 25 1.10 -3.98 9.35
N CYS A 26 1.57 -4.67 10.38
CA CYS A 26 0.74 -5.03 11.51
C CYS A 26 0.83 -3.95 12.62
N PRO A 27 -0.28 -3.32 13.03
CA PRO A 27 -0.26 -2.33 14.10
C PRO A 27 -0.09 -2.98 15.47
N TRP A 28 -0.40 -4.27 15.62
CA TRP A 28 -0.31 -4.98 16.89
C TRP A 28 1.13 -5.33 17.27
N SER A 29 1.46 -5.01 18.51
CA SER A 29 2.61 -5.56 19.23
C SER A 29 2.66 -7.09 19.15
N PRO A 30 3.83 -7.73 19.37
CA PRO A 30 3.96 -9.19 19.33
C PRO A 30 2.93 -9.96 20.17
N ASP A 31 2.54 -9.42 21.32
CA ASP A 31 1.55 -10.01 22.23
C ASP A 31 0.11 -9.48 22.02
N GLU A 32 -0.10 -8.64 21.01
CA GLU A 32 -1.36 -7.97 20.67
C GLU A 32 -1.96 -7.06 21.76
N SER A 33 -1.20 -6.71 22.80
CA SER A 33 -1.68 -5.84 23.89
C SER A 33 -1.75 -4.36 23.52
N MET A 34 -0.84 -3.93 22.64
CA MET A 34 -0.68 -2.55 22.16
C MET A 34 -0.90 -2.43 20.65
N LEU A 35 -1.40 -1.27 20.22
CA LEU A 35 -1.46 -0.86 18.81
C LEU A 35 -0.56 0.34 18.55
N LEU A 36 0.19 0.33 17.45
CA LEU A 36 0.89 1.51 16.96
C LEU A 36 -0.08 2.48 16.27
N ALA A 37 0.15 3.77 16.44
CA ALA A 37 -0.62 4.81 15.76
C ALA A 37 0.17 6.10 15.55
N HIS A 38 -0.23 6.86 14.53
CA HIS A 38 0.08 8.27 14.41
C HIS A 38 -1.05 9.10 15.01
N ARG A 39 -0.72 10.27 15.58
CA ARG A 39 -1.68 11.32 15.94
C ARG A 39 -1.30 12.65 15.28
N VAL A 40 -2.29 13.33 14.72
CA VAL A 40 -2.13 14.63 14.02
C VAL A 40 -3.32 15.55 14.31
N SER A 41 -3.09 16.86 14.19
CA SER A 41 -4.06 17.91 14.56
C SER A 41 -5.01 18.33 13.43
N PHE A 42 -4.81 17.83 12.21
CA PHE A 42 -5.63 18.12 11.05
C PHE A 42 -5.86 16.87 10.20
N CYS A 43 -6.90 16.83 9.37
CA CYS A 43 -7.14 15.73 8.42
C CYS A 43 -7.59 16.19 7.02
N ASN A 44 -7.74 17.50 6.80
CA ASN A 44 -8.44 18.09 5.65
C ASN A 44 -7.50 18.69 4.58
N ARG A 45 -6.20 18.43 4.66
CA ARG A 45 -5.18 18.86 3.68
C ARG A 45 -4.03 17.86 3.64
N PHE A 46 -3.25 17.84 2.55
CA PHE A 46 -2.03 17.06 2.49
C PHE A 46 -0.95 17.69 3.40
N PRO A 47 -0.08 16.90 4.05
CA PRO A 47 1.00 17.44 4.86
C PRO A 47 2.02 18.22 4.01
N THR A 48 2.64 19.19 4.65
CA THR A 48 3.81 19.93 4.16
C THR A 48 5.07 19.43 4.88
N ALA A 49 6.25 19.83 4.40
CA ALA A 49 7.52 19.48 5.05
C ALA A 49 7.65 20.03 6.50
N ALA A 50 6.86 21.04 6.86
CA ALA A 50 6.84 21.64 8.19
C ALA A 50 5.93 20.89 9.17
N ASP A 51 4.97 20.10 8.67
CA ASP A 51 4.03 19.39 9.51
C ASP A 51 4.70 18.22 10.23
N ARG A 52 4.22 17.93 11.44
CA ARG A 52 4.70 16.83 12.28
C ARG A 52 3.54 15.93 12.65
N ALA A 53 3.82 14.63 12.72
CA ALA A 53 2.94 13.64 13.32
C ALA A 53 3.56 13.13 14.61
N GLU A 54 2.73 12.91 15.63
CA GLU A 54 3.15 12.14 16.80
C GLU A 54 3.11 10.66 16.44
N VAL A 55 4.09 9.91 16.91
CA VAL A 55 4.16 8.45 16.87
C VAL A 55 3.97 7.95 18.30
N GLY A 56 3.12 6.95 18.49
CA GLY A 56 2.88 6.41 19.82
C GLY A 56 2.16 5.07 19.82
N ILE A 57 1.81 4.64 21.03
CA ILE A 57 1.09 3.39 21.29
C ILE A 57 -0.30 3.67 21.84
N ILE A 58 -1.22 2.77 21.54
CA ILE A 58 -2.55 2.72 22.11
C ILE A 58 -2.64 1.49 23.01
N THR A 59 -3.05 1.71 24.25
CA THR A 59 -3.38 0.68 25.25
C THR A 59 -4.86 0.76 25.64
N ASP A 60 -5.34 -0.23 26.40
CA ASP A 60 -6.71 -0.28 26.94
C ASP A 60 -7.79 -0.14 25.85
N TRP A 61 -7.47 -0.53 24.61
CA TRP A 61 -8.31 -0.28 23.45
C TRP A 61 -9.62 -1.07 23.50
N GLU A 62 -9.72 -2.13 24.31
CA GLU A 62 -10.95 -2.87 24.58
C GLU A 62 -11.91 -2.16 25.55
N ASP A 63 -11.44 -1.21 26.35
CA ASP A 63 -12.23 -0.50 27.38
C ASP A 63 -12.32 1.01 27.13
N VAL A 64 -11.29 1.76 27.52
CA VAL A 64 -11.16 3.20 27.28
C VAL A 64 -9.78 3.42 26.66
N PRO A 65 -9.70 3.62 25.33
CA PRO A 65 -8.42 3.67 24.65
C PRO A 65 -7.58 4.83 25.17
N ARG A 66 -6.29 4.57 25.43
CA ARG A 66 -5.31 5.58 25.83
C ARG A 66 -4.21 5.65 24.80
N PHE A 67 -3.93 6.84 24.28
CA PHE A 67 -2.77 7.08 23.43
C PHE A 67 -1.62 7.66 24.25
N THR A 68 -0.46 7.02 24.18
CA THR A 68 0.78 7.54 24.76
C THR A 68 1.69 8.00 23.62
N PRO A 69 1.90 9.32 23.43
CA PRO A 69 2.86 9.82 22.45
C PRO A 69 4.29 9.48 22.90
N LEU A 70 5.09 8.93 22.00
CA LEU A 70 6.47 8.49 22.29
C LEU A 70 7.51 9.28 21.49
N ALA A 71 7.16 9.72 20.28
CA ALA A 71 8.05 10.51 19.43
C ALA A 71 7.26 11.43 18.49
N THR A 72 7.97 12.27 17.74
CA THR A 72 7.41 13.01 16.61
C THR A 72 8.19 12.70 15.35
N THR A 73 7.54 12.81 14.19
CA THR A 73 8.16 12.60 12.88
C THR A 73 7.81 13.71 11.89
N GLY A 74 8.79 14.14 11.12
CA GLY A 74 8.63 15.01 9.94
C GLY A 74 8.61 14.27 8.60
N ALA A 75 8.66 12.93 8.60
CA ALA A 75 8.73 12.12 7.40
C ALA A 75 7.49 11.22 7.25
N TRP A 76 6.36 11.83 6.90
CA TRP A 76 5.09 11.11 6.82
C TRP A 76 4.17 11.61 5.69
N ASN A 77 3.21 10.77 5.32
CA ASN A 77 2.06 11.11 4.48
C ASN A 77 0.79 10.36 4.92
N TRP A 78 -0.36 10.68 4.34
CA TRP A 78 -1.64 10.06 4.72
C TRP A 78 -1.79 8.59 4.36
N GLN A 79 -1.09 8.15 3.32
CA GLN A 79 -1.24 6.81 2.77
C GLN A 79 -0.37 5.80 3.54
N GLN A 80 0.88 6.17 3.81
CA GLN A 80 1.91 5.26 4.33
C GLN A 80 2.35 5.61 5.76
N GLY A 81 1.87 6.72 6.31
CA GLY A 81 2.38 7.25 7.58
C GLY A 81 3.88 7.49 7.49
N ALA A 82 4.58 7.24 8.59
CA ALA A 82 6.04 7.26 8.65
C ALA A 82 6.68 5.88 8.41
N HIS A 83 6.02 4.97 7.68
CA HIS A 83 6.41 3.54 7.64
C HIS A 83 6.56 2.92 9.04
N LEU A 84 5.66 3.31 9.94
CA LEU A 84 5.62 2.86 11.33
C LEU A 84 5.42 1.34 11.41
N GLN A 85 6.30 0.64 12.12
CA GLN A 85 6.25 -0.81 12.25
C GLN A 85 6.97 -1.30 13.51
N TRP A 86 6.64 -2.52 13.94
CA TRP A 86 7.34 -3.21 15.01
C TRP A 86 8.66 -3.81 14.49
N LEU A 87 9.74 -3.65 15.25
CA LEU A 87 11.02 -4.33 15.07
C LEU A 87 11.29 -5.15 16.33
N GLY A 88 10.90 -6.43 16.32
CA GLY A 88 10.79 -7.21 17.55
C GLY A 88 9.74 -6.61 18.48
N ASP A 89 10.14 -6.22 19.68
CA ASP A 89 9.36 -5.49 20.69
C ASP A 89 9.57 -3.97 20.66
N ARG A 90 10.41 -3.47 19.73
CA ARG A 90 10.70 -2.04 19.55
C ARG A 90 9.87 -1.43 18.44
N ILE A 91 9.90 -0.10 18.38
CA ILE A 91 9.17 0.70 17.40
C ILE A 91 10.15 1.31 16.40
N LEU A 92 9.90 1.07 15.11
CA LEU A 92 10.66 1.66 14.00
C LEU A 92 9.77 2.60 13.20
N PHE A 93 10.29 3.78 12.87
CA PHE A 93 9.63 4.75 12.00
C PHE A 93 10.64 5.63 11.25
N ASN A 94 10.23 6.17 10.10
CA ASN A 94 11.01 7.15 9.37
C ASN A 94 10.82 8.54 9.98
N ASP A 95 11.89 9.33 9.96
CA ASP A 95 11.89 10.71 10.41
C ASP A 95 12.87 11.54 9.56
N ARG A 96 13.12 12.79 9.97
CA ARG A 96 14.15 13.67 9.43
C ARG A 96 15.22 13.97 10.46
N ASP A 97 16.44 14.10 9.98
CA ASP A 97 17.51 14.84 10.66
C ASP A 97 17.95 15.98 9.74
N GLY A 98 17.53 17.20 10.07
CA GLY A 98 17.61 18.34 9.15
C GLY A 98 16.82 18.08 7.86
N ASN A 99 17.52 18.04 6.72
CA ASN A 99 16.94 17.77 5.40
C ASN A 99 17.02 16.28 5.02
N ASP A 100 17.78 15.48 5.75
CA ASP A 100 18.01 14.08 5.41
C ASP A 100 16.91 13.20 6.00
N LEU A 101 16.45 12.22 5.21
CA LEU A 101 15.57 11.18 5.72
C LEU A 101 16.38 10.16 6.52
N VAL A 102 15.91 9.88 7.71
CA VAL A 102 16.48 8.88 8.61
C VAL A 102 15.39 7.89 9.02
N SER A 103 15.78 6.80 9.65
CA SER A 103 14.87 5.95 10.42
C SER A 103 15.32 5.90 11.87
N ARG A 104 14.35 5.81 12.78
CA ARG A 104 14.59 5.78 14.23
C ARG A 104 14.02 4.50 14.80
N VAL A 105 14.72 3.97 15.80
CA VAL A 105 14.26 2.87 16.64
C VAL A 105 14.18 3.38 18.07
N ILE A 106 13.04 3.17 18.71
CA ILE A 106 12.79 3.53 20.10
C ILE A 106 12.22 2.32 20.87
N GLU A 107 12.44 2.29 22.17
CA GLU A 107 11.73 1.38 23.08
C GLU A 107 10.27 1.81 23.21
N VAL A 108 9.40 0.91 23.72
CA VAL A 108 7.98 1.24 24.01
C VAL A 108 7.80 2.30 25.09
N THR A 109 8.85 2.59 25.86
CA THR A 109 8.93 3.71 26.81
C THR A 109 9.15 5.06 26.13
N GLY A 110 9.52 5.05 24.84
CA GLY A 110 9.94 6.24 24.09
C GLY A 110 11.45 6.49 24.11
N ASP A 111 12.22 5.67 24.85
CA ASP A 111 13.67 5.83 24.93
C ASP A 111 14.34 5.56 23.57
N PRO A 112 15.22 6.46 23.09
CA PRO A 112 15.89 6.28 21.81
C PRO A 112 16.89 5.13 21.88
N VAL A 113 16.77 4.19 20.93
CA VAL A 113 17.71 3.07 20.78
C VAL A 113 18.78 3.41 19.75
N ARG A 114 18.35 3.81 18.54
CA ARG A 114 19.27 4.18 17.45
C ARG A 114 18.60 5.04 16.39
N THR A 115 19.42 5.78 15.64
CA THR A 115 19.04 6.47 14.40
C THR A 115 19.91 5.96 13.27
N MET A 116 19.29 5.59 12.15
CA MET A 116 19.96 5.08 10.95
C MET A 116 19.84 6.11 9.83
N ALA A 117 20.94 6.33 9.09
CA ALA A 117 21.08 7.41 8.10
C ALA A 117 20.22 7.25 6.83
N ASN A 118 19.34 6.24 6.76
CA ASN A 118 18.46 5.99 5.65
C ASN A 118 17.05 5.66 6.15
N PRO A 119 16.00 6.06 5.42
CA PRO A 119 14.64 5.63 5.71
C PRO A 119 14.46 4.15 5.36
N VAL A 120 13.50 3.51 6.01
CA VAL A 120 13.14 2.10 5.84
C VAL A 120 11.75 2.00 5.21
N TYR A 121 11.57 1.07 4.28
CA TYR A 121 10.27 0.80 3.65
C TYR A 121 9.59 -0.44 4.24
N ALA A 122 10.33 -1.55 4.28
CA ALA A 122 9.89 -2.85 4.80
C ALA A 122 11.04 -3.55 5.54
N VAL A 123 10.75 -4.19 6.67
CA VAL A 123 11.73 -4.84 7.55
C VAL A 123 11.56 -6.35 7.52
N ARG A 124 12.68 -7.07 7.59
CA ARG A 124 12.76 -8.51 7.88
C ARG A 124 13.98 -8.76 8.77
N GLU A 125 13.75 -9.17 10.02
CA GLU A 125 14.82 -9.47 10.98
C GLU A 125 15.80 -8.29 11.17
N ASP A 126 17.06 -8.45 10.75
CA ASP A 126 18.17 -7.50 10.81
C ASP A 126 18.40 -6.76 9.48
N GLU A 127 17.55 -6.98 8.48
CA GLU A 127 17.62 -6.32 7.17
C GLU A 127 16.36 -5.51 6.88
N ALA A 128 16.51 -4.45 6.09
CA ALA A 128 15.42 -3.68 5.54
C ALA A 128 15.55 -3.48 4.03
N LEU A 129 14.41 -3.30 3.36
CA LEU A 129 14.33 -2.75 2.02
C LEU A 129 14.07 -1.26 2.10
N THR A 130 14.67 -0.52 1.18
CA THR A 130 14.38 0.90 0.97
C THR A 130 14.46 1.27 -0.51
N LEU A 131 14.06 2.50 -0.81
CA LEU A 131 14.05 3.09 -2.14
C LEU A 131 14.41 4.58 -2.07
N SER A 132 14.54 5.22 -3.23
CA SER A 132 14.65 6.68 -3.30
C SER A 132 13.30 7.35 -3.06
N PHE A 133 13.06 7.74 -1.80
CA PHE A 133 11.84 8.46 -1.41
C PHE A 133 11.71 9.81 -2.13
N GLY A 134 12.81 10.50 -2.45
CA GLY A 134 12.76 11.73 -3.24
C GLY A 134 12.23 11.51 -4.65
N ARG A 135 12.67 10.43 -5.31
CA ARG A 135 12.12 10.02 -6.61
C ARG A 135 10.66 9.62 -6.51
N LEU A 136 10.29 8.86 -5.47
CA LEU A 136 8.89 8.52 -5.20
C LEU A 136 8.04 9.78 -4.98
N THR A 137 8.52 10.76 -4.21
CA THR A 137 7.84 12.04 -3.98
C THR A 137 7.60 12.80 -5.28
N ARG A 138 8.61 12.89 -6.16
CA ARG A 138 8.45 13.56 -7.45
C ARG A 138 7.47 12.84 -8.36
N CYS A 139 7.52 11.50 -8.38
CA CYS A 139 6.73 10.69 -9.31
C CYS A 139 5.29 10.44 -8.84
N ARG A 140 5.06 10.29 -7.53
CA ARG A 140 3.76 9.98 -6.90
C ARG A 140 3.63 10.70 -5.56
N PRO A 141 3.35 12.03 -5.57
CA PRO A 141 3.30 12.86 -4.37
C PRO A 141 2.43 12.32 -3.23
N GLU A 142 1.30 11.68 -3.53
CA GLU A 142 0.40 11.07 -2.55
C GLU A 142 1.03 9.98 -1.67
N TYR A 143 2.05 9.28 -2.21
CA TYR A 143 2.86 8.27 -1.51
C TYR A 143 4.26 8.79 -1.18
N GLY A 144 4.54 10.05 -1.52
CA GLY A 144 5.81 10.71 -1.25
C GLY A 144 5.93 11.25 0.16
N ILE A 145 7.15 11.66 0.52
CA ILE A 145 7.41 12.46 1.71
C ILE A 145 7.63 13.92 1.27
N PRO A 146 6.77 14.88 1.65
CA PRO A 146 6.83 16.27 1.16
C PRO A 146 8.16 16.97 1.44
N GLY A 147 8.77 17.65 0.47
CA GLY A 147 10.02 18.39 0.69
C GLY A 147 11.25 17.50 0.85
N ILE A 148 11.31 16.44 0.05
CA ILE A 148 12.50 15.62 -0.19
C ILE A 148 12.76 15.65 -1.70
N ASP A 149 14.00 15.96 -2.07
CA ASP A 149 14.40 16.09 -3.47
C ASP A 149 14.77 14.74 -4.09
N ASP A 150 14.43 14.56 -5.36
CA ASP A 150 14.92 13.44 -6.15
C ASP A 150 16.42 13.62 -6.42
N PRO A 151 17.30 12.67 -6.05
CA PRO A 151 18.73 12.77 -6.29
C PRO A 151 19.12 12.62 -7.77
N ARG A 152 18.21 12.15 -8.63
CA ARG A 152 18.43 11.86 -10.07
C ARG A 152 17.25 12.35 -10.92
N PRO A 153 16.90 13.66 -10.89
CA PRO A 153 15.68 14.13 -11.56
C PRO A 153 15.78 14.12 -13.09
N ALA A 154 17.01 14.19 -13.63
CA ALA A 154 17.29 14.25 -15.06
C ALA A 154 17.48 12.89 -15.74
N ASP A 155 17.85 11.83 -15.01
CA ASP A 155 17.89 10.48 -15.56
C ASP A 155 16.50 9.84 -15.40
N ALA A 156 15.89 9.37 -16.47
CA ALA A 156 14.59 8.72 -16.43
C ALA A 156 14.64 7.34 -15.76
N ALA A 157 15.73 6.58 -15.94
CA ALA A 157 15.89 5.21 -15.47
C ALA A 157 17.35 4.95 -15.04
N PRO A 158 17.77 5.54 -13.91
CA PRO A 158 19.14 5.41 -13.39
C PRO A 158 19.52 3.96 -13.04
N ASP A 159 20.80 3.66 -13.17
CA ASP A 159 21.46 2.42 -12.72
C ASP A 159 21.96 2.47 -11.28
N ASP A 160 21.97 3.64 -10.65
CA ASP A 160 22.39 3.86 -9.27
C ASP A 160 21.22 4.18 -8.31
N ASP A 161 19.98 3.99 -8.76
CA ASP A 161 18.75 4.13 -7.98
C ASP A 161 17.78 2.96 -8.28
N GLY A 162 16.97 2.58 -7.30
CA GLY A 162 16.07 1.45 -7.35
C GLY A 162 15.76 0.90 -5.96
N VAL A 163 15.86 -0.42 -5.82
CA VAL A 163 15.67 -1.13 -4.56
C VAL A 163 17.02 -1.32 -3.88
N PHE A 164 17.10 -0.94 -2.62
CA PHE A 164 18.27 -1.08 -1.78
C PHE A 164 17.99 -2.06 -0.63
N ALA A 165 18.94 -2.95 -0.36
CA ALA A 165 19.03 -3.63 0.94
C ALA A 165 19.73 -2.70 1.93
N MET A 166 19.31 -2.75 3.18
CA MET A 166 19.85 -1.95 4.27
C MET A 166 20.09 -2.83 5.49
N ASP A 167 21.31 -2.77 6.01
CA ASP A 167 21.69 -3.40 7.27
C ASP A 167 21.16 -2.56 8.42
N LEU A 168 20.38 -3.16 9.32
CA LEU A 168 19.68 -2.43 10.38
C LEU A 168 20.58 -2.04 11.55
N ASP A 169 21.77 -2.64 11.69
CA ASP A 169 22.70 -2.31 12.77
C ASP A 169 23.54 -1.08 12.42
N SER A 170 24.10 -1.05 11.22
CA SER A 170 24.94 0.05 10.71
C SER A 170 24.13 1.16 10.03
N GLY A 171 22.92 0.85 9.53
CA GLY A 171 22.13 1.74 8.69
C GLY A 171 22.69 1.93 7.27
N ALA A 172 23.74 1.18 6.89
CA ALA A 172 24.32 1.21 5.56
C ALA A 172 23.38 0.54 4.56
N ARG A 173 23.24 1.13 3.37
CA ARG A 173 22.44 0.58 2.28
C ARG A 173 23.28 0.25 1.05
N ARG A 174 22.86 -0.76 0.30
CA ARG A 174 23.47 -1.21 -0.96
C ARG A 174 22.37 -1.42 -1.99
N LEU A 175 22.60 -0.91 -3.20
CA LEU A 175 21.68 -1.15 -4.32
C LEU A 175 21.69 -2.65 -4.68
N ILE A 176 20.51 -3.25 -4.74
CA ILE A 176 20.34 -4.68 -5.08
C ILE A 176 19.60 -4.87 -6.40
N VAL A 177 18.68 -3.95 -6.75
CA VAL A 177 18.01 -3.95 -8.06
C VAL A 177 17.89 -2.51 -8.55
N SER A 178 18.50 -2.19 -9.69
CA SER A 178 18.40 -0.85 -10.27
C SER A 178 17.13 -0.67 -11.11
N ILE A 179 16.66 0.58 -11.21
CA ILE A 179 15.56 0.96 -12.12
C ILE A 179 15.96 0.62 -13.56
N ARG A 180 17.22 0.84 -13.94
CA ARG A 180 17.74 0.46 -15.26
C ARG A 180 17.60 -1.05 -15.52
N ALA A 181 17.92 -1.91 -14.54
CA ALA A 181 17.74 -3.36 -14.68
C ALA A 181 16.27 -3.75 -14.91
N CYS A 182 15.33 -3.14 -14.18
CA CYS A 182 13.88 -3.37 -14.36
C CYS A 182 13.38 -2.92 -15.74
N ARG A 183 13.92 -1.82 -16.26
CA ARG A 183 13.62 -1.33 -17.61
C ARG A 183 14.14 -2.31 -18.67
N ASP A 184 15.42 -2.66 -18.56
CA ASP A 184 16.14 -3.43 -19.58
C ASP A 184 15.72 -4.91 -19.63
N LEU A 185 15.22 -5.48 -18.52
CA LEU A 185 14.71 -6.86 -18.49
C LEU A 185 13.51 -7.05 -19.46
N HIS A 186 12.68 -6.02 -19.61
CA HIS A 186 11.54 -6.06 -20.51
C HIS A 186 11.23 -4.66 -21.05
N PRO A 187 11.90 -4.19 -22.12
CA PRO A 187 11.63 -2.87 -22.68
C PRO A 187 10.16 -2.72 -23.10
N SER A 188 9.54 -1.58 -22.80
CA SER A 188 8.14 -1.35 -23.16
C SER A 188 7.96 -1.27 -24.67
N PRO A 189 7.04 -2.07 -25.27
CA PRO A 189 6.78 -2.00 -26.71
C PRO A 189 6.04 -0.72 -27.13
N PHE A 190 5.57 0.08 -26.17
CA PHE A 190 4.81 1.32 -26.41
C PHE A 190 5.67 2.58 -26.35
N GLY A 191 6.98 2.42 -26.23
CA GLY A 191 7.92 3.52 -26.01
C GLY A 191 7.88 4.04 -24.57
N GLU A 192 9.02 4.54 -24.12
CA GLU A 192 9.26 5.01 -22.76
C GLU A 192 9.60 6.50 -22.85
N ARG A 193 8.74 7.37 -22.31
CA ARG A 193 8.96 8.82 -22.31
C ARG A 193 9.16 9.39 -20.91
N ALA A 194 8.78 8.63 -19.87
CA ALA A 194 8.64 9.15 -18.52
C ALA A 194 9.71 8.61 -17.59
N THR A 195 9.85 9.31 -16.46
CA THR A 195 10.62 8.83 -15.32
C THR A 195 10.05 7.50 -14.81
N HIS A 196 10.94 6.52 -14.67
CA HIS A 196 10.69 5.25 -14.01
C HIS A 196 10.96 5.38 -12.51
N TYR A 197 10.16 4.69 -11.69
CA TYR A 197 10.32 4.66 -10.24
C TYR A 197 9.88 3.32 -9.67
N VAL A 198 10.37 3.01 -8.47
CA VAL A 198 9.93 1.85 -7.68
C VAL A 198 8.98 2.30 -6.57
N ASN A 199 8.03 1.44 -6.18
CA ASN A 199 7.13 1.66 -5.05
C ASN A 199 6.60 0.32 -4.53
N HIS A 200 6.03 0.31 -3.32
CA HIS A 200 5.51 -0.89 -2.63
C HIS A 200 6.57 -1.97 -2.57
N LEU A 201 7.40 -2.01 -1.53
CA LEU A 201 8.34 -3.09 -1.28
C LEU A 201 7.75 -4.00 -0.21
N MET A 202 7.78 -5.32 -0.43
CA MET A 202 7.24 -6.29 0.52
C MET A 202 8.04 -7.58 0.49
N TRP A 203 8.48 -8.04 1.66
CA TRP A 203 9.08 -9.36 1.84
C TRP A 203 8.03 -10.46 1.70
N ASN A 204 8.42 -11.61 1.13
CA ASN A 204 7.62 -12.82 1.26
C ASN A 204 7.67 -13.35 2.71
N PRO A 205 6.78 -14.28 3.11
CA PRO A 205 6.66 -14.71 4.50
C PRO A 205 7.95 -15.27 5.13
N SER A 206 8.71 -16.08 4.39
CA SER A 206 10.04 -16.57 4.81
C SER A 206 11.14 -15.53 4.68
N GLY A 207 10.86 -14.39 4.03
CA GLY A 207 11.80 -13.33 3.79
C GLY A 207 12.91 -13.68 2.78
N THR A 208 12.84 -14.83 2.12
CA THR A 208 13.83 -15.26 1.11
C THR A 208 13.76 -14.44 -0.19
N ARG A 209 12.60 -13.86 -0.49
CA ARG A 209 12.34 -13.03 -1.67
C ARG A 209 11.55 -11.78 -1.30
N PHE A 210 11.58 -10.79 -2.17
CA PHE A 210 10.71 -9.62 -2.05
C PHE A 210 10.04 -9.31 -3.38
N CYS A 211 8.87 -8.68 -3.31
CA CYS A 211 8.18 -8.13 -4.48
C CYS A 211 8.14 -6.61 -4.43
N PHE A 212 8.02 -6.01 -5.61
CA PHE A 212 7.88 -4.56 -5.74
C PHE A 212 7.21 -4.12 -7.04
N LEU A 213 6.69 -2.89 -7.05
CA LEU A 213 6.22 -2.26 -8.27
C LEU A 213 7.30 -1.42 -8.91
N HIS A 214 7.50 -1.63 -10.20
CA HIS A 214 8.20 -0.70 -11.08
C HIS A 214 7.17 -0.03 -11.99
N ARG A 215 7.18 1.30 -12.03
CA ARG A 215 6.15 2.09 -12.70
C ARG A 215 6.75 3.20 -13.54
N PHE A 216 6.09 3.51 -14.65
CA PHE A 216 6.42 4.61 -15.55
C PHE A 216 5.19 4.96 -16.38
N ASP A 217 5.13 6.19 -16.89
CA ASP A 217 4.11 6.56 -17.87
C ASP A 217 4.61 6.21 -19.28
N ARG A 218 3.76 5.51 -20.04
CA ARG A 218 4.01 5.20 -21.45
C ARG A 218 3.98 6.46 -22.31
N ALA A 219 4.43 6.34 -23.56
CA ALA A 219 4.34 7.44 -24.52
C ALA A 219 2.91 7.95 -24.77
N ASP A 220 1.88 7.11 -24.55
CA ASP A 220 0.45 7.44 -24.66
C ASP A 220 -0.15 8.04 -23.37
N GLY A 221 0.66 8.24 -22.32
CA GLY A 221 0.25 8.81 -21.04
C GLY A 221 -0.47 7.84 -20.11
N ILE A 222 -0.50 6.55 -20.44
CA ILE A 222 -1.04 5.51 -19.54
C ILE A 222 0.04 5.09 -18.55
N LEU A 223 -0.30 5.09 -17.27
CA LEU A 223 0.55 4.51 -16.23
C LEU A 223 0.70 3.00 -16.46
N GLN A 224 1.94 2.58 -16.70
CA GLN A 224 2.35 1.20 -16.78
C GLN A 224 2.85 0.75 -15.41
N SER A 225 2.33 -0.37 -14.92
CA SER A 225 2.83 -1.03 -13.72
C SER A 225 3.43 -2.38 -14.09
N ARG A 226 4.52 -2.73 -13.41
CA ARG A 226 5.16 -4.02 -13.45
C ARG A 226 5.32 -4.54 -12.02
N LEU A 227 4.84 -5.75 -11.76
CA LEU A 227 5.10 -6.47 -10.52
C LEU A 227 6.34 -7.32 -10.72
N PHE A 228 7.38 -7.04 -9.94
CA PHE A 228 8.64 -7.77 -9.93
C PHE A 228 8.81 -8.54 -8.63
N THR A 229 9.60 -9.62 -8.69
CA THR A 229 10.20 -10.28 -7.53
C THR A 229 11.70 -10.45 -7.72
N ALA A 230 12.45 -10.54 -6.62
CA ALA A 230 13.86 -10.93 -6.60
C ALA A 230 14.19 -11.67 -5.30
N ASN A 231 15.29 -12.41 -5.29
CA ASN A 231 15.91 -12.90 -4.04
C ASN A 231 16.30 -11.72 -3.14
N ALA A 232 16.45 -11.96 -1.84
CA ALA A 232 16.86 -10.95 -0.87
C ALA A 232 18.13 -10.15 -1.27
N ASP A 233 19.08 -10.79 -1.96
CA ASP A 233 20.31 -10.16 -2.43
C ASP A 233 20.17 -9.38 -3.76
N GLY A 234 18.98 -9.40 -4.36
CA GLY A 234 18.64 -8.80 -5.66
C GLY A 234 18.83 -9.73 -6.87
N SER A 235 19.36 -10.94 -6.67
CA SER A 235 19.50 -11.92 -7.75
C SER A 235 18.15 -12.50 -8.19
N ASP A 236 18.13 -13.15 -9.36
CA ASP A 236 16.94 -13.82 -9.90
C ASP A 236 15.71 -12.88 -9.96
N LEU A 237 15.93 -11.71 -10.56
CA LEU A 237 14.91 -10.70 -10.83
C LEU A 237 13.92 -11.23 -11.88
N ARG A 238 12.63 -11.27 -11.53
CA ARG A 238 11.55 -11.80 -12.37
C ARG A 238 10.45 -10.78 -12.55
N LEU A 239 10.02 -10.58 -13.80
CA LEU A 239 8.80 -9.83 -14.10
C LEU A 239 7.60 -10.79 -14.03
N LEU A 240 6.76 -10.64 -13.00
CA LEU A 240 5.61 -11.51 -12.80
C LEU A 240 4.38 -11.04 -13.57
N MET A 241 4.18 -9.73 -13.71
CA MET A 241 3.05 -9.15 -14.43
C MET A 241 3.38 -7.77 -14.96
N GLU A 242 2.90 -7.46 -16.17
CA GLU A 242 2.94 -6.13 -16.76
C GLU A 242 1.51 -5.73 -17.19
N GLY A 243 1.12 -4.50 -16.85
CA GLY A 243 -0.17 -3.91 -17.21
C GLY A 243 -0.55 -2.84 -16.21
N MET A 244 -1.64 -3.07 -15.49
CA MET A 244 -1.90 -2.40 -14.22
C MET A 244 -1.80 -3.42 -13.11
N VAL A 245 -1.09 -3.03 -12.04
CA VAL A 245 -1.05 -3.70 -10.75
C VAL A 245 -1.10 -2.59 -9.70
N SER A 246 -2.08 -2.64 -8.79
CA SER A 246 -2.29 -1.61 -7.76
C SER A 246 -1.80 -2.08 -6.39
N HIS A 247 -2.43 -3.13 -5.87
CA HIS A 247 -2.22 -3.66 -4.52
C HIS A 247 -2.05 -5.17 -4.56
N TYR A 248 -1.29 -5.70 -3.62
CA TYR A 248 -0.99 -7.12 -3.54
C TYR A 248 -0.56 -7.51 -2.13
N ASP A 249 -0.63 -8.80 -1.84
CA ASP A 249 -0.04 -9.41 -0.66
C ASP A 249 0.45 -10.83 -0.97
N TRP A 250 1.41 -11.32 -0.19
CA TRP A 250 1.85 -12.71 -0.31
C TRP A 250 0.85 -13.64 0.37
N ARG A 251 0.38 -14.65 -0.37
CA ARG A 251 -0.34 -15.78 0.22
C ARG A 251 0.62 -16.71 0.96
N ASP A 252 1.74 -17.00 0.31
CA ASP A 252 2.80 -17.90 0.76
C ASP A 252 4.12 -17.50 0.07
N ASP A 253 5.21 -18.25 0.28
CA ASP A 253 6.52 -17.93 -0.28
C ASP A 253 6.61 -17.93 -1.81
N ARG A 254 5.58 -18.43 -2.50
CA ARG A 254 5.58 -18.66 -3.95
C ARG A 254 4.39 -18.04 -4.67
N THR A 255 3.41 -17.51 -3.94
CA THR A 255 2.15 -17.04 -4.53
C THR A 255 1.79 -15.65 -4.00
N ILE A 256 1.52 -14.74 -4.92
CA ILE A 256 1.07 -13.37 -4.64
C ILE A 256 -0.40 -13.24 -5.04
N LEU A 257 -1.25 -12.72 -4.15
CA LEU A 257 -2.55 -12.19 -4.52
C LEU A 257 -2.37 -10.74 -4.96
N ALA A 258 -2.81 -10.37 -6.16
CA ALA A 258 -2.72 -9.00 -6.65
C ALA A 258 -3.98 -8.55 -7.38
N TRP A 259 -4.37 -7.29 -7.21
CA TRP A 259 -5.30 -6.65 -8.14
C TRP A 259 -4.55 -6.18 -9.38
N GLY A 260 -4.94 -6.69 -10.55
CA GLY A 260 -4.29 -6.31 -11.80
C GLY A 260 -5.00 -6.75 -13.07
N GLY A 261 -4.50 -6.25 -14.20
CA GLY A 261 -4.91 -6.67 -15.55
C GLY A 261 -3.88 -6.28 -16.61
N GLU A 262 -3.74 -7.09 -17.67
CA GLU A 262 -2.71 -6.90 -18.70
C GLU A 262 -2.99 -5.68 -19.61
N ARG A 263 -4.23 -5.18 -19.63
CA ARG A 263 -4.63 -3.96 -20.36
C ARG A 263 -4.24 -3.95 -21.86
N LYS A 264 -4.14 -5.13 -22.49
CA LYS A 264 -3.73 -5.32 -23.91
C LYS A 264 -4.54 -4.45 -24.90
N LEU A 265 -5.83 -4.21 -24.62
CA LEU A 265 -6.73 -3.40 -25.46
C LEU A 265 -6.49 -1.89 -25.35
N LEU A 266 -5.74 -1.42 -24.35
CA LEU A 266 -5.47 0.00 -24.13
C LEU A 266 -4.21 0.48 -24.87
N GLY A 267 -3.36 -0.45 -25.35
CA GLY A 267 -2.09 -0.15 -26.00
C GLY A 267 -1.96 -0.58 -27.46
N GLY A 268 -2.91 -1.33 -28.01
CA GLY A 268 -2.85 -1.73 -29.42
C GLY A 268 -3.15 -0.55 -30.33
N GLY A 269 -2.14 -0.06 -31.06
CA GLY A 269 -2.35 0.59 -32.34
C GLY A 269 -3.04 -0.38 -33.29
N SER A 270 -4.35 -0.57 -33.14
CA SER A 270 -5.15 -1.17 -34.20
C SER A 270 -5.04 -0.21 -35.37
N ARG A 271 -4.40 -0.65 -36.46
CA ARG A 271 -4.48 -0.03 -37.78
C ARG A 271 -5.91 -0.16 -38.31
N GLY A 272 -6.85 0.46 -37.61
CA GLY A 272 -8.27 0.40 -37.86
C GLY A 272 -8.92 1.65 -37.31
N VAL A 273 -9.83 2.22 -38.11
CA VAL A 273 -10.54 3.49 -37.91
C VAL A 273 -11.15 3.65 -36.51
N LYS A 274 -11.41 2.54 -35.78
CA LYS A 274 -11.97 2.53 -34.42
C LYS A 274 -11.00 3.01 -33.31
N GLY A 275 -9.67 2.82 -33.44
CA GLY A 275 -8.70 3.19 -32.40
C GLY A 275 -8.50 4.71 -32.24
N SER A 276 -8.54 5.45 -33.34
CA SER A 276 -8.43 6.92 -33.33
C SER A 276 -9.65 7.58 -32.67
N ILE A 277 -10.85 7.02 -32.91
CA ILE A 277 -12.12 7.51 -32.35
C ILE A 277 -12.13 7.37 -30.81
N MET A 278 -11.62 6.26 -30.26
CA MET A 278 -11.53 6.08 -28.79
C MET A 278 -10.51 7.01 -28.13
N THR A 279 -9.42 7.32 -28.82
CA THR A 279 -8.37 8.21 -28.30
C THR A 279 -8.88 9.65 -28.22
N LEU A 280 -9.63 10.09 -29.24
CA LEU A 280 -10.27 11.40 -29.27
C LEU A 280 -11.42 11.50 -28.27
N ALA A 281 -12.26 10.46 -28.19
CA ALA A 281 -13.36 10.38 -27.22
C ALA A 281 -12.86 10.41 -25.77
N ARG A 282 -11.71 9.80 -25.46
CA ARG A 282 -11.11 9.87 -24.11
C ARG A 282 -10.65 11.27 -23.73
N ARG A 283 -10.12 12.03 -24.68
CA ARG A 283 -9.59 13.38 -24.42
C ARG A 283 -10.71 14.38 -24.11
N THR A 284 -11.90 14.15 -24.68
CA THR A 284 -13.11 14.95 -24.44
C THR A 284 -13.99 14.41 -23.32
N LEU A 285 -13.97 13.10 -23.05
CA LEU A 285 -14.75 12.48 -21.97
C LEU A 285 -14.03 12.45 -20.62
N LYS A 286 -12.72 12.71 -20.54
CA LYS A 286 -12.00 12.75 -19.24
C LYS A 286 -12.68 13.67 -18.22
N PRO A 287 -13.10 14.91 -18.55
CA PRO A 287 -13.82 15.78 -17.61
C PRO A 287 -15.21 15.25 -17.27
N ILE A 288 -15.93 14.70 -18.25
CA ILE A 288 -17.31 14.19 -18.08
C ILE A 288 -17.33 12.89 -17.25
N TYR A 289 -16.32 12.04 -17.43
CA TYR A 289 -16.14 10.76 -16.75
C TYR A 289 -15.77 10.94 -15.26
N TYR A 290 -14.95 11.96 -14.94
CA TYR A 290 -14.72 12.37 -13.56
C TYR A 290 -15.88 13.16 -12.96
N ALA A 291 -16.70 13.84 -13.79
CA ALA A 291 -17.87 14.60 -13.33
C ALA A 291 -19.14 13.77 -13.08
N LEU A 292 -19.27 12.55 -13.64
CA LEU A 292 -20.53 11.78 -13.63
C LEU A 292 -20.74 10.80 -12.47
N GLY A 293 -19.83 10.72 -11.49
CA GLY A 293 -20.05 9.86 -10.33
C GLY A 293 -20.00 8.36 -10.66
N LYS A 294 -18.86 7.75 -10.34
CA LYS A 294 -18.53 6.30 -10.34
C LYS A 294 -19.69 5.33 -10.68
N PRO A 295 -19.52 4.57 -11.78
CA PRO A 295 -19.59 3.12 -11.67
C PRO A 295 -18.30 2.49 -12.21
N ARG A 296 -17.31 2.33 -11.32
CA ARG A 296 -16.04 1.64 -11.63
C ARG A 296 -16.25 0.20 -12.14
N PHE A 297 -17.36 -0.45 -11.76
CA PHE A 297 -17.71 -1.82 -12.19
C PHE A 297 -17.83 -1.98 -13.71
N LEU A 298 -18.35 -0.96 -14.41
CA LEU A 298 -18.61 -1.06 -15.85
C LEU A 298 -17.29 -1.01 -16.64
N MET A 299 -16.30 -0.27 -16.13
CA MET A 299 -14.96 -0.21 -16.72
C MET A 299 -14.16 -1.47 -16.46
N ASN A 300 -14.26 -2.09 -15.28
CA ASN A 300 -13.51 -3.31 -14.97
C ASN A 300 -13.90 -4.47 -15.90
N ARG A 301 -15.18 -4.59 -16.28
CA ARG A 301 -15.63 -5.57 -17.31
C ARG A 301 -15.06 -5.31 -18.71
N ILE A 302 -14.68 -4.07 -19.01
CA ILE A 302 -14.13 -3.66 -20.32
C ILE A 302 -12.59 -3.74 -20.33
N VAL A 303 -11.95 -3.47 -19.19
CA VAL A 303 -10.49 -3.42 -19.05
C VAL A 303 -9.91 -4.80 -18.65
N GLY A 304 -10.71 -5.64 -17.97
CA GLY A 304 -10.36 -7.00 -17.57
C GLY A 304 -9.55 -7.08 -16.28
N ASP A 305 -9.54 -6.03 -15.46
CA ASP A 305 -8.83 -5.99 -14.18
C ASP A 305 -9.59 -6.84 -13.13
N SER A 306 -8.87 -7.65 -12.36
CA SER A 306 -9.41 -8.50 -11.29
C SER A 306 -8.35 -8.85 -10.24
N TYR A 307 -8.77 -9.48 -9.14
CA TYR A 307 -7.82 -10.20 -8.29
C TYR A 307 -7.27 -11.44 -9.00
N LEU A 308 -5.96 -11.64 -8.91
CA LEU A 308 -5.21 -12.74 -9.51
C LEU A 308 -4.32 -13.37 -8.43
N LEU A 309 -4.28 -14.70 -8.37
CA LEU A 309 -3.16 -15.43 -7.78
C LEU A 309 -2.07 -15.55 -8.84
N ILE A 310 -0.87 -15.07 -8.51
CA ILE A 310 0.29 -14.99 -9.38
C ILE A 310 1.41 -15.81 -8.75
N GLU A 311 1.89 -16.81 -9.48
CA GLU A 311 3.02 -17.64 -9.06
C GLU A 311 4.33 -16.88 -9.28
N ASP A 312 5.18 -16.81 -8.23
CA ASP A 312 6.54 -16.30 -8.32
C ASP A 312 7.46 -17.35 -8.97
N ALA A 313 7.33 -17.44 -10.29
CA ALA A 313 8.18 -18.24 -11.15
C ALA A 313 8.31 -17.59 -12.54
N SER A 314 9.44 -17.82 -13.21
CA SER A 314 9.60 -17.44 -14.61
C SER A 314 8.57 -18.18 -15.48
N GLY A 315 7.64 -17.45 -16.10
CA GLY A 315 6.52 -18.05 -16.82
C GLY A 315 5.45 -18.68 -15.90
N GLY A 316 5.44 -18.29 -14.62
CA GLY A 316 4.46 -18.75 -13.64
C GLY A 316 3.01 -18.47 -14.03
N SER A 317 2.12 -19.28 -13.48
CA SER A 317 0.69 -19.17 -13.76
C SER A 317 0.06 -17.93 -13.13
N ARG A 318 -1.01 -17.42 -13.77
CA ARG A 318 -1.86 -16.34 -13.24
C ARG A 318 -3.30 -16.81 -13.30
N THR A 319 -3.93 -17.00 -12.15
CA THR A 319 -5.30 -17.52 -12.05
C THR A 319 -6.23 -16.50 -11.39
N PRO A 320 -7.43 -16.24 -11.91
CA PRO A 320 -8.40 -15.37 -11.26
C PRO A 320 -8.73 -15.83 -9.84
N PHE A 321 -8.84 -14.87 -8.91
CA PHE A 321 -9.25 -15.09 -7.52
C PHE A 321 -10.59 -14.37 -7.27
N ALA A 322 -11.50 -15.01 -6.51
CA ALA A 322 -12.82 -14.46 -6.16
C ALA A 322 -13.60 -13.89 -7.36
N LYS A 323 -13.47 -14.54 -8.52
CA LYS A 323 -13.93 -14.00 -9.81
C LYS A 323 -15.45 -13.80 -9.82
N GLY A 324 -15.86 -12.57 -10.14
CA GLY A 324 -17.27 -12.18 -10.20
C GLY A 324 -17.83 -11.70 -8.87
N GLU A 325 -17.09 -11.83 -7.77
CA GLU A 325 -17.47 -11.35 -6.45
C GLU A 325 -16.64 -10.13 -6.03
N LEU A 326 -15.32 -10.31 -5.87
CA LEU A 326 -14.40 -9.19 -5.65
C LEU A 326 -14.09 -8.51 -6.98
N THR A 327 -14.91 -7.51 -7.32
CA THR A 327 -14.91 -6.87 -8.66
C THR A 327 -14.35 -5.45 -8.68
N CYS A 328 -13.78 -4.98 -7.57
CA CYS A 328 -13.05 -3.71 -7.51
C CYS A 328 -11.71 -3.87 -6.81
N ASP A 329 -10.79 -2.98 -7.17
CA ASP A 329 -9.51 -2.78 -6.50
C ASP A 329 -9.72 -2.42 -5.03
N GLY A 330 -8.79 -2.89 -4.21
CA GLY A 330 -8.73 -2.67 -2.77
C GLY A 330 -7.37 -3.07 -2.22
N HIS A 331 -7.16 -2.76 -0.96
CA HIS A 331 -5.95 -3.01 -0.21
C HIS A 331 -6.08 -4.39 0.45
N CYS A 332 -5.65 -5.43 -0.23
CA CYS A 332 -5.76 -6.80 0.26
C CYS A 332 -4.66 -7.14 1.27
N THR A 333 -5.03 -7.85 2.34
CA THR A 333 -4.09 -8.55 3.22
C THR A 333 -4.51 -10.00 3.40
N TRP A 334 -3.53 -10.89 3.53
CA TRP A 334 -3.71 -12.34 3.61
C TRP A 334 -3.25 -12.85 4.99
N HIS A 335 -4.04 -13.73 5.61
CA HIS A 335 -3.67 -14.41 6.86
C HIS A 335 -4.28 -15.81 6.94
N GLY A 336 -3.44 -16.85 6.95
CA GLY A 336 -3.91 -18.24 6.89
C GLY A 336 -4.67 -18.51 5.58
N ASP A 337 -5.94 -18.88 5.68
CA ASP A 337 -6.83 -19.03 4.51
C ASP A 337 -7.75 -17.82 4.29
N LEU A 338 -7.60 -16.76 5.09
CA LEU A 338 -8.44 -15.58 5.03
C LEU A 338 -7.78 -14.44 4.26
N VAL A 339 -8.58 -13.72 3.48
CA VAL A 339 -8.18 -12.47 2.82
C VAL A 339 -9.15 -11.39 3.24
N VAL A 340 -8.64 -10.26 3.73
CA VAL A 340 -9.44 -9.05 3.91
C VAL A 340 -9.05 -8.02 2.86
N THR A 341 -10.04 -7.36 2.26
CA THR A 341 -9.80 -6.25 1.33
C THR A 341 -10.91 -5.22 1.47
N ASP A 342 -10.62 -3.97 1.14
CA ASP A 342 -11.62 -2.90 1.07
C ASP A 342 -12.07 -2.62 -0.37
N GLY A 343 -12.92 -1.60 -0.49
CA GLY A 343 -13.23 -0.96 -1.75
C GLY A 343 -13.38 0.55 -1.55
N TYR A 344 -13.65 1.24 -2.64
CA TYR A 344 -13.73 2.70 -2.62
C TYR A 344 -15.14 3.22 -2.32
N PRO A 345 -15.29 4.49 -1.89
CA PRO A 345 -16.60 5.05 -1.57
C PRO A 345 -17.56 4.96 -2.76
N ASP A 346 -18.74 4.39 -2.52
CA ASP A 346 -19.85 4.33 -3.45
C ASP A 346 -20.58 5.69 -3.59
N MET A 347 -21.64 5.74 -4.40
CA MET A 347 -22.44 6.97 -4.59
C MET A 347 -23.14 7.46 -3.32
N LYS A 348 -23.23 6.62 -2.28
CA LYS A 348 -23.76 6.98 -0.96
C LYS A 348 -22.63 7.30 0.03
N GLN A 349 -21.41 7.48 -0.47
CA GLN A 349 -20.22 7.81 0.32
C GLN A 349 -19.96 6.74 1.38
N LYS A 350 -20.04 5.47 0.97
CA LYS A 350 -19.71 4.34 1.83
C LYS A 350 -18.66 3.42 1.21
N GLN A 351 -17.62 3.10 1.97
CA GLN A 351 -16.58 2.15 1.61
C GLN A 351 -16.94 0.76 2.15
N PRO A 352 -16.97 -0.29 1.30
CA PRO A 352 -17.15 -1.65 1.76
C PRO A 352 -15.85 -2.27 2.29
N LEU A 353 -15.99 -3.24 3.18
CA LEU A 353 -14.95 -4.11 3.70
C LEU A 353 -15.37 -5.56 3.50
N PHE A 354 -14.52 -6.35 2.87
CA PHE A 354 -14.78 -7.73 2.49
C PHE A 354 -13.80 -8.67 3.19
N LEU A 355 -14.33 -9.80 3.67
CA LEU A 355 -13.57 -10.95 4.15
C LEU A 355 -13.85 -12.13 3.23
N TRP A 356 -12.81 -12.79 2.76
CA TRP A 356 -12.87 -13.94 1.88
C TRP A 356 -12.19 -15.13 2.53
N ASP A 357 -12.87 -16.27 2.54
CA ASP A 357 -12.30 -17.56 2.92
C ASP A 357 -11.84 -18.28 1.65
N ALA A 358 -10.52 -18.37 1.46
CA ALA A 358 -9.91 -18.97 0.28
C ALA A 358 -10.04 -20.51 0.28
N SER A 359 -10.19 -21.16 1.45
CA SER A 359 -10.36 -22.60 1.56
C SER A 359 -11.75 -23.05 1.09
N ARG A 360 -12.77 -22.22 1.37
CA ARG A 360 -14.17 -22.45 0.98
C ARG A 360 -14.54 -21.75 -0.33
N ASN A 361 -13.71 -20.80 -0.76
CA ASN A 361 -13.99 -19.90 -1.88
C ASN A 361 -15.31 -19.13 -1.68
N GLU A 362 -15.50 -18.59 -0.46
CA GLU A 362 -16.71 -17.87 -0.03
C GLU A 362 -16.36 -16.46 0.47
N GLY A 363 -17.12 -15.46 0.03
CA GLY A 363 -16.92 -14.06 0.42
C GLY A 363 -18.07 -13.47 1.24
N THR A 364 -17.73 -12.61 2.18
CA THR A 364 -18.66 -11.85 3.03
C THR A 364 -18.29 -10.37 3.08
N GLU A 365 -19.24 -9.48 2.82
CA GLU A 365 -19.13 -8.06 3.19
C GLU A 365 -19.32 -7.95 4.71
N ILE A 366 -18.21 -7.72 5.41
CA ILE A 366 -18.15 -7.66 6.88
C ILE A 366 -18.32 -6.25 7.44
N GLY A 367 -18.37 -5.25 6.57
CA GLY A 367 -18.58 -3.86 6.99
C GLY A 367 -18.78 -2.91 5.81
N ARG A 368 -19.46 -1.80 6.07
CA ARG A 368 -19.60 -0.71 5.11
C ARG A 368 -19.71 0.62 5.85
N TYR A 369 -18.69 1.47 5.69
CA TYR A 369 -18.47 2.64 6.54
C TYR A 369 -18.59 3.94 5.76
N HIS A 370 -19.15 4.98 6.39
CA HIS A 370 -19.27 6.29 5.78
C HIS A 370 -17.88 6.93 5.55
N THR A 371 -17.71 7.60 4.43
CA THR A 371 -16.52 8.39 4.10
C THR A 371 -16.96 9.85 3.89
N PRO A 372 -16.46 10.81 4.67
CA PRO A 372 -16.80 12.21 4.46
C PRO A 372 -16.36 12.68 3.07
N PRO A 373 -17.23 13.33 2.26
CA PRO A 373 -16.86 13.80 0.91
C PRO A 373 -15.68 14.77 0.86
N ALA A 374 -15.43 15.49 1.95
CA ALA A 374 -14.30 16.40 2.08
C ALA A 374 -12.95 15.67 2.21
N LEU A 375 -12.96 14.37 2.51
CA LEU A 375 -11.78 13.51 2.64
C LEU A 375 -11.68 12.60 1.41
N ASP A 376 -11.33 13.19 0.27
CA ASP A 376 -11.12 12.51 -1.02
C ASP A 376 -9.77 12.93 -1.64
N GLY A 377 -9.37 12.30 -2.75
CA GLY A 377 -8.10 12.59 -3.42
C GLY A 377 -6.89 12.29 -2.55
N GLU A 378 -5.94 13.22 -2.44
CA GLU A 378 -4.70 13.05 -1.69
C GLU A 378 -4.90 12.94 -0.16
N VAL A 379 -6.07 13.39 0.32
CA VAL A 379 -6.45 13.35 1.74
C VAL A 379 -7.53 12.32 2.03
N ARG A 380 -7.76 11.37 1.11
CA ARG A 380 -8.69 10.26 1.31
C ARG A 380 -8.28 9.38 2.49
N VAL A 381 -9.26 8.69 3.04
CA VAL A 381 -9.05 7.64 4.04
C VAL A 381 -9.37 6.31 3.38
N ASP A 382 -8.33 5.58 2.97
CA ASP A 382 -8.46 4.19 2.57
C ASP A 382 -8.56 3.33 3.85
N LEU A 383 -9.31 2.22 3.81
CA LEU A 383 -9.53 1.45 5.03
C LEU A 383 -8.26 0.72 5.46
N HIS A 384 -7.42 0.35 4.50
CA HIS A 384 -6.16 -0.38 4.71
C HIS A 384 -6.32 -1.55 5.69
N PRO A 385 -7.21 -2.53 5.42
CA PRO A 385 -7.51 -3.55 6.41
C PRO A 385 -6.31 -4.45 6.70
N ARG A 386 -6.01 -4.62 7.99
CA ARG A 386 -4.86 -5.38 8.50
C ARG A 386 -5.32 -6.42 9.50
N PHE A 387 -4.89 -7.66 9.33
CA PHE A 387 -5.09 -8.68 10.35
C PHE A 387 -4.22 -8.41 11.58
N SER A 388 -4.73 -8.82 12.74
CA SER A 388 -3.90 -9.01 13.93
C SER A 388 -2.98 -10.22 13.74
N ARG A 389 -1.92 -10.32 14.53
CA ARG A 389 -0.93 -11.41 14.44
C ARG A 389 -1.58 -12.79 14.58
N SER A 390 -2.63 -12.89 15.39
CA SER A 390 -3.39 -14.13 15.57
C SER A 390 -4.46 -14.35 14.49
N GLY A 391 -4.74 -13.38 13.62
CA GLY A 391 -5.83 -13.42 12.63
C GLY A 391 -7.25 -13.31 13.19
N ARG A 392 -7.41 -13.01 14.48
CA ARG A 392 -8.74 -12.98 15.16
C ARG A 392 -9.39 -11.59 15.12
N MET A 393 -8.65 -10.60 14.63
CA MET A 393 -9.09 -9.21 14.58
C MET A 393 -8.61 -8.56 13.28
N ILE A 394 -9.34 -7.52 12.85
CA ILE A 394 -9.02 -6.71 11.68
C ILE A 394 -9.00 -5.24 12.12
N CYS A 395 -7.92 -4.52 11.83
CA CYS A 395 -7.78 -3.10 12.08
C CYS A 395 -7.91 -2.32 10.77
N ILE A 396 -8.75 -1.29 10.78
CA ILE A 396 -8.94 -0.36 9.65
C ILE A 396 -8.72 1.09 10.09
N ASP A 397 -8.31 1.93 9.15
CA ASP A 397 -8.39 3.39 9.29
C ASP A 397 -9.73 3.86 8.71
N SER A 398 -10.47 4.72 9.40
CA SER A 398 -11.73 5.23 8.87
C SER A 398 -12.00 6.65 9.35
N ALA A 399 -12.78 7.39 8.58
CA ALA A 399 -13.33 8.69 9.00
C ALA A 399 -14.85 8.68 9.15
N MET A 400 -15.43 7.51 9.46
CA MET A 400 -16.89 7.36 9.56
C MET A 400 -17.56 8.26 10.61
N ASN A 401 -16.79 8.77 11.57
CA ASN A 401 -17.26 9.71 12.59
C ASN A 401 -16.75 11.16 12.35
N GLY A 402 -16.39 11.52 11.11
CA GLY A 402 -16.03 12.89 10.72
C GLY A 402 -14.54 13.23 10.82
N GLY A 403 -13.74 12.44 11.52
CA GLY A 403 -12.28 12.56 11.58
C GLY A 403 -11.60 11.18 11.48
N ARG A 404 -10.33 11.15 11.09
CA ARG A 404 -9.56 9.89 11.00
C ARG A 404 -9.41 9.25 12.37
N ALA A 405 -9.75 7.98 12.46
CA ALA A 405 -9.56 7.14 13.62
C ALA A 405 -9.24 5.70 13.19
N MET A 406 -8.63 4.94 14.10
CA MET A 406 -8.45 3.51 13.93
C MET A 406 -9.63 2.76 14.56
N TYR A 407 -10.02 1.67 13.92
CA TYR A 407 -11.10 0.82 14.37
C TYR A 407 -10.71 -0.65 14.28
N VAL A 408 -11.27 -1.46 15.17
CA VAL A 408 -11.05 -2.91 15.21
C VAL A 408 -12.38 -3.64 15.11
N LEU A 409 -12.39 -4.69 14.28
CA LEU A 409 -13.44 -5.70 14.19
C LEU A 409 -12.89 -7.02 14.72
N LYS A 410 -13.71 -7.78 15.45
CA LYS A 410 -13.36 -9.16 15.86
C LYS A 410 -13.96 -10.11 14.83
N THR A 411 -13.14 -10.97 14.22
CA THR A 411 -13.58 -11.90 13.15
C THR A 411 -14.38 -13.10 13.68
N GLY A 412 -14.44 -13.28 15.00
CA GLY A 412 -15.11 -14.40 15.65
C GLY A 412 -14.28 -15.67 15.58
N GLY A 413 -14.25 -16.44 16.67
CA GLY A 413 -13.73 -17.80 16.65
C GLY A 413 -14.75 -18.73 16.00
N GLY A 414 -14.36 -19.40 14.93
CA GLY A 414 -15.03 -20.57 14.34
C GLY A 414 -16.26 -20.25 13.47
N LEU A 415 -16.15 -20.57 12.17
CA LEU A 415 -17.30 -20.90 11.33
C LEU A 415 -17.87 -22.29 11.72
N ASP A 416 -18.13 -22.51 13.01
CA ASP A 416 -18.80 -23.70 13.53
C ASP A 416 -20.02 -23.25 14.35
N GLY A 417 -21.17 -23.30 13.70
CA GLY A 417 -22.51 -23.19 14.26
C GLY A 417 -23.46 -24.04 13.45
#